data_AF-A0A8J3FL89-F1
#
_entry.id   AF-A0A8J3FL89-F1
#
_cell.length_a   1.000
_cell.length_b   1.000
_cell.length_c   1.000
_cell.angle_alpha   90.00
_cell.angle_beta   90.00
_cell.angle_gamma   90.00
#
_symmetry.space_group_name_H-M   'P 1'
#
loop_
_entity.id
_entity.type
_entity.pdbx_description
1 polymer ?
#
loop_
_entity_poly.entity_id
_entity_poly.type
_entity_poly.pdbx_seq_one_letter_code
_entity_poly.pdbx_strand_id
1 'polypeptide(L)'
;MPVAMLLTLVCVSLTGVLAPVVIGQVDSTQESLQRMRALHAAQTGLDVGVAGIRSAYSGSATSGARGALPCDDVRGSGGAEALSTYTLTIAYYAVAPGTAGAAAMSCAAARGGPGVPRYALLTAVGATTGRSAATRRLRGVYPLRVSAAAAAAPTPTASATAAPAPTTTYGPHNDISIQPRMIWAWSPAANSTDLCVDAGASRPAANSRPRFQVCDGLDHETAGYKQFWYYREDLTLATVGSLLSSQPMCLDAGATPAAGQDPTMQPCLSPPTARQRWFYTSTANFELGNAAGTAVTGLCLNVHSPGDPGSRLVLGTSCHSSAYDTRQTFSFSTKTGPGRSYSRRSDCTDEAGYACTLRQVVNFANPSRCLDRYSSFMANMECVQDPDPDDIRWTQLWRVPTPADGTAGVTGPLVAVNGSGATYCLTSPSSTDMPTLQSCTPRSARADQRFTVYANTGNSYSMYRVLDASGRCMTHPNDHRNGVDANFFWNQANWNWKIRMDSCVNSRNSDTDTEWNYASVVDRQKWMAPAVLPTRLPPAPSASPTRTATAAPTVAASVVPTATTVVPAPTPAAGAEPLQQLVELP
;
A
#
# COMPACT_ATOMS: atom_id res chain seq x y z
N MET A 1 -36.62 -59.69 19.64
CA MET A 1 -35.35 -59.95 20.37
C MET A 1 -34.13 -60.00 19.43
N PRO A 2 -34.03 -60.90 18.42
CA PRO A 2 -32.78 -61.06 17.64
C PRO A 2 -32.40 -59.81 16.81
N VAL A 3 -33.39 -59.11 16.23
CA VAL A 3 -33.14 -57.89 15.44
C VAL A 3 -32.59 -56.74 16.30
N ALA A 4 -33.07 -56.60 17.56
CA ALA A 4 -32.59 -55.55 18.47
C ALA A 4 -31.13 -55.77 18.89
N MET A 5 -30.73 -57.02 19.15
CA MET A 5 -29.33 -57.34 19.47
C MET A 5 -28.38 -57.06 18.29
N LEU A 6 -28.81 -57.39 17.06
CA LEU A 6 -28.02 -57.11 15.86
C LEU A 6 -27.84 -55.60 15.66
N LEU A 7 -28.89 -54.81 15.88
CA LEU A 7 -28.82 -53.35 15.77
C LEU A 7 -27.89 -52.74 16.83
N THR A 8 -27.92 -53.22 18.07
CA THR A 8 -26.99 -52.75 19.11
C THR A 8 -25.53 -53.09 18.79
N LEU A 9 -25.27 -54.27 18.23
CA LEU A 9 -23.91 -54.69 17.88
C LEU A 9 -23.36 -53.86 16.71
N VAL A 10 -24.20 -53.59 15.70
CA VAL A 10 -23.85 -52.70 14.58
C VAL A 10 -23.57 -51.28 15.09
N CYS A 11 -24.42 -50.70 15.94
CA CYS A 11 -24.18 -49.37 16.51
C CYS A 11 -22.87 -49.32 17.30
N VAL A 12 -22.62 -50.29 18.20
CA VAL A 12 -21.39 -50.30 19.01
C VAL A 12 -20.14 -50.50 18.14
N SER A 13 -20.20 -51.39 17.14
CA SER A 13 -19.07 -51.58 16.21
C SER A 13 -18.80 -50.34 15.35
N LEU A 14 -19.84 -49.66 14.87
CA LEU A 14 -19.70 -48.44 14.09
C LEU A 14 -19.15 -47.29 14.93
N THR A 15 -19.62 -47.12 16.17
CA THR A 15 -19.08 -46.14 17.10
C THR A 15 -17.62 -46.43 17.45
N GLY A 16 -17.25 -47.70 17.63
CA GLY A 16 -15.87 -48.12 17.90
C GLY A 16 -14.89 -47.78 16.77
N VAL A 17 -15.35 -47.79 15.51
CA VAL A 17 -14.52 -47.43 14.34
C VAL A 17 -14.53 -45.93 14.07
N LEU A 18 -15.66 -45.24 14.24
CA LEU A 18 -15.76 -43.82 13.94
C LEU A 18 -15.08 -42.91 14.98
N ALA A 19 -15.11 -43.29 16.27
CA ALA A 19 -14.56 -42.43 17.32
C ALA A 19 -13.05 -42.12 17.15
N PRO A 20 -12.16 -43.08 16.86
CA PRO A 20 -10.74 -42.78 16.62
C PRO A 20 -10.50 -41.90 15.39
N VAL A 21 -11.29 -42.04 14.32
CA VAL A 21 -11.16 -41.23 13.11
C VAL A 21 -11.50 -39.77 13.39
N VAL A 22 -12.61 -39.52 14.10
CA VAL A 22 -13.03 -38.16 14.49
C VAL A 22 -11.99 -37.54 15.43
N ILE A 23 -11.49 -38.28 16.42
CA ILE A 23 -10.45 -37.78 17.34
C ILE A 23 -9.17 -37.42 16.56
N GLY A 24 -8.72 -38.28 15.64
CA GLY A 24 -7.55 -38.01 14.81
C GLY A 24 -7.71 -36.77 13.91
N GLN A 25 -8.90 -36.56 13.34
CA GLN A 25 -9.19 -35.35 12.56
C GLN A 25 -9.19 -34.08 13.43
N VAL A 26 -9.76 -34.16 14.63
CA VAL A 26 -9.75 -33.04 15.59
C VAL A 26 -8.32 -32.70 15.98
N ASP A 27 -7.49 -33.69 16.34
CA ASP A 27 -6.10 -33.47 16.73
C ASP A 27 -5.26 -32.87 15.59
N SER A 28 -5.42 -33.39 14.36
CA SER A 28 -4.76 -32.84 13.17
C SER A 28 -5.20 -31.39 12.88
N THR A 29 -6.49 -31.10 13.03
CA THR A 29 -7.04 -29.75 12.84
C THR A 29 -6.49 -28.79 13.90
N GLN A 30 -6.45 -29.22 15.17
CA GLN A 30 -5.89 -28.44 16.26
C GLN A 30 -4.40 -28.16 16.04
N GLU A 31 -3.62 -29.15 15.59
CA GLU A 31 -2.21 -28.96 15.27
C GLU A 31 -2.02 -27.93 14.14
N SER A 32 -2.82 -28.01 13.08
CA SER A 32 -2.79 -27.04 11.98
C SER A 32 -3.10 -25.62 12.46
N LEU A 33 -4.14 -25.45 13.28
CA LEU A 33 -4.50 -24.17 13.88
C LEU A 33 -3.37 -23.60 14.75
N GLN A 34 -2.71 -24.44 15.56
CA GLN A 34 -1.60 -24.01 16.40
C GLN A 34 -0.38 -23.59 15.58
N ARG A 35 -0.07 -24.29 14.48
CA ARG A 35 0.99 -23.92 13.54
C ARG A 35 0.71 -22.57 12.88
N MET A 36 -0.54 -22.29 12.49
CA MET A 36 -0.94 -20.98 11.94
C MET A 36 -0.84 -19.86 12.98
N ARG A 37 -1.28 -20.09 14.22
CA ARG A 37 -1.15 -19.12 15.32
C ARG A 37 0.31 -18.80 15.66
N ALA A 38 1.17 -19.81 15.69
CA ALA A 38 2.61 -19.62 15.89
C ALA A 38 3.24 -18.82 14.73
N LEU A 39 2.81 -19.07 13.48
CA LEU A 39 3.25 -18.29 12.33
C LEU A 39 2.81 -16.83 12.42
N HIS A 40 1.54 -16.58 12.78
CA HIS A 40 1.02 -15.23 12.95
C HIS A 40 1.77 -14.46 14.05
N ALA A 41 2.03 -15.09 15.20
CA ALA A 41 2.83 -14.47 16.25
C ALA A 41 4.25 -14.13 15.78
N ALA A 42 4.90 -15.01 15.01
CA ALA A 42 6.21 -14.73 14.43
C ALA A 42 6.14 -13.52 13.47
N GLN A 43 5.08 -13.41 12.67
CA GLN A 43 4.85 -12.26 11.79
C GLN A 43 4.66 -10.97 12.59
N THR A 44 3.82 -10.99 13.63
CA THR A 44 3.67 -9.84 14.55
C THR A 44 5.01 -9.41 15.15
N GLY A 45 5.87 -10.37 15.54
CA GLY A 45 7.21 -10.09 16.04
C GLY A 45 8.09 -9.38 15.01
N LEU A 46 8.07 -9.81 13.74
CA LEU A 46 8.75 -9.09 12.65
C LEU A 46 8.20 -7.68 12.49
N ASP A 47 6.88 -7.51 12.57
CA ASP A 47 6.23 -6.21 12.41
C ASP A 47 6.63 -5.21 13.47
N VAL A 48 6.62 -5.63 14.74
CA VAL A 48 7.10 -4.84 15.87
C VAL A 48 8.59 -4.52 15.73
N GLY A 49 9.39 -5.47 15.24
CA GLY A 49 10.81 -5.27 14.98
C GLY A 49 11.10 -4.20 13.94
N VAL A 50 10.42 -4.27 12.79
CA VAL A 50 10.52 -3.26 11.73
C VAL A 50 10.05 -1.90 12.24
N ALA A 51 8.95 -1.86 13.00
CA ALA A 51 8.47 -0.61 13.62
C ALA A 51 9.50 -0.01 14.59
N GLY A 52 10.14 -0.82 15.43
CA GLY A 52 11.20 -0.37 16.34
C GLY A 52 12.46 0.14 15.61
N ILE A 53 12.79 -0.43 14.45
CA ILE A 53 13.86 0.11 13.60
C ILE A 53 13.44 1.43 12.96
N ARG A 54 12.19 1.55 12.50
CA ARG A 54 11.65 2.76 11.86
C ARG A 54 11.47 3.92 12.85
N SER A 55 11.20 3.63 14.13
CA SER A 55 11.12 4.65 15.17
C SER A 55 12.46 5.27 15.52
N ALA A 56 13.58 4.63 15.16
CA ALA A 56 14.94 5.21 15.23
C ALA A 56 15.19 6.26 14.13
N TYR A 57 14.20 7.12 13.86
CA TYR A 57 14.26 8.22 12.90
C TYR A 57 14.89 9.46 13.53
N SER A 58 15.79 10.15 12.81
CA SER A 58 16.55 11.30 13.36
C SER A 58 15.92 12.67 13.12
N GLY A 59 14.74 12.76 12.51
CA GLY A 59 14.19 14.03 12.02
C GLY A 59 14.62 14.35 10.58
N SER A 60 15.74 13.79 10.12
CA SER A 60 16.27 14.00 8.77
C SER A 60 15.73 12.96 7.77
N ALA A 61 15.31 13.43 6.58
CA ALA A 61 14.76 12.59 5.51
C ALA A 61 15.77 11.55 4.95
N THR A 62 17.05 11.65 5.32
CA THR A 62 18.13 10.82 4.74
C THR A 62 18.91 10.01 5.77
N SER A 63 18.63 10.15 7.08
CA SER A 63 19.37 9.42 8.12
C SER A 63 18.50 8.93 9.28
N GLY A 64 18.71 7.70 9.72
CA GLY A 64 18.23 7.21 11.01
C GLY A 64 19.13 7.66 12.19
N ALA A 65 18.55 7.80 13.38
CA ALA A 65 19.26 8.04 14.64
C ALA A 65 19.85 6.71 15.13
N ARG A 66 21.14 6.47 14.86
CA ARG A 66 21.82 5.19 15.21
C ARG A 66 21.67 4.82 16.68
N GLY A 67 21.77 5.80 17.58
CA GLY A 67 21.63 5.59 19.03
C GLY A 67 20.26 5.06 19.47
N ALA A 68 19.23 5.18 18.63
CA ALA A 68 17.87 4.74 18.91
C ALA A 68 17.53 3.35 18.34
N LEU A 69 18.47 2.67 17.64
CA LEU A 69 18.24 1.32 17.12
C LEU A 69 17.93 0.33 18.26
N PRO A 70 16.91 -0.55 18.18
CA PRO A 70 16.59 -1.50 19.25
C PRO A 70 17.72 -2.52 19.48
N CYS A 71 18.06 -2.82 20.75
CA CYS A 71 19.15 -3.74 21.09
C CYS A 71 18.74 -4.99 21.84
N ASP A 72 17.59 -4.96 22.49
CA ASP A 72 17.12 -6.05 23.32
C ASP A 72 16.20 -6.95 22.52
N ASP A 73 16.14 -8.22 22.92
CA ASP A 73 15.12 -9.13 22.38
C ASP A 73 13.73 -8.57 22.71
N VAL A 74 12.90 -8.42 21.69
CA VAL A 74 11.53 -7.92 21.87
C VAL A 74 10.62 -9.11 22.06
N ARG A 75 9.82 -9.09 23.13
CA ARG A 75 8.83 -10.12 23.43
C ARG A 75 7.44 -9.51 23.52
N GLY A 76 6.44 -10.25 23.06
CA GLY A 76 5.04 -9.85 23.17
C GLY A 76 4.08 -10.98 22.86
N SER A 77 2.79 -10.69 22.88
CA SER A 77 1.74 -11.61 22.44
C SER A 77 1.26 -11.29 21.03
N GLY A 78 0.97 -12.31 20.24
CA GLY A 78 0.45 -12.19 18.88
C GLY A 78 -1.08 -12.06 18.80
N GLY A 79 -1.75 -11.72 19.91
CA GLY A 79 -3.22 -11.65 19.97
C GLY A 79 -3.77 -11.38 21.37
N ALA A 80 -5.07 -11.12 21.45
CA ALA A 80 -5.78 -10.74 22.67
C ALA A 80 -5.82 -11.85 23.75
N GLU A 81 -5.62 -13.12 23.37
CA GLU A 81 -5.84 -14.26 24.27
C GLU A 81 -4.56 -14.81 24.94
N ALA A 82 -3.40 -14.18 24.79
CA ALA A 82 -2.12 -14.64 25.37
C ALA A 82 -1.69 -16.09 25.05
N LEU A 83 -2.43 -16.80 24.18
CA LEU A 83 -2.14 -18.18 23.77
C LEU A 83 -1.00 -18.28 22.73
N SER A 84 -0.60 -17.15 22.14
CA SER A 84 0.54 -17.05 21.24
C SER A 84 1.47 -15.92 21.68
N THR A 85 2.75 -16.25 21.76
CA THR A 85 3.83 -15.31 22.12
C THR A 85 4.82 -15.24 20.98
N TYR A 86 5.56 -14.14 20.89
CA TYR A 86 6.69 -14.03 20.01
C TYR A 86 7.92 -13.57 20.77
N THR A 87 9.08 -14.01 20.29
CA THR A 87 10.39 -13.46 20.65
C THR A 87 11.09 -13.05 19.37
N LEU A 88 11.49 -11.79 19.30
CA LEU A 88 12.21 -11.21 18.19
C LEU A 88 13.63 -10.88 18.62
N THR A 89 14.60 -11.39 17.87
CA THR A 89 16.01 -11.00 17.96
C THR A 89 16.41 -10.20 16.73
N ILE A 90 17.14 -9.11 16.95
CA ILE A 90 17.62 -8.21 15.89
C ILE A 90 19.15 -8.25 15.90
N ALA A 91 19.75 -8.64 14.77
CA ALA A 91 21.20 -8.62 14.58
C ALA A 91 21.57 -7.61 13.49
N TYR A 92 22.58 -6.78 13.73
CA TYR A 92 22.99 -5.73 12.79
C TYR A 92 24.23 -6.13 12.00
N TYR A 93 24.34 -5.71 10.75
CA TYR A 93 25.46 -6.05 9.88
C TYR A 93 25.90 -4.85 9.03
N ALA A 94 27.20 -4.76 8.76
CA ALA A 94 27.76 -3.79 7.82
C ALA A 94 27.63 -4.23 6.35
N VAL A 95 27.54 -5.54 6.11
CA VAL A 95 27.35 -6.18 4.80
C VAL A 95 26.09 -7.06 4.87
N ALA A 96 25.44 -7.35 3.74
CA ALA A 96 24.20 -8.12 3.75
C ALA A 96 24.39 -9.49 4.45
N PRO A 97 23.51 -9.89 5.40
CA PRO A 97 23.62 -11.19 6.04
C PRO A 97 23.51 -12.31 5.00
N GLY A 98 24.38 -13.32 5.10
CA GLY A 98 24.48 -14.43 4.14
C GLY A 98 25.59 -14.27 3.10
N THR A 99 26.21 -13.09 2.95
CA THR A 99 27.44 -12.97 2.16
C THR A 99 28.64 -13.53 2.93
N ALA A 100 29.56 -14.20 2.25
CA ALA A 100 30.79 -14.69 2.87
C ALA A 100 31.53 -13.55 3.61
N GLY A 101 31.88 -13.77 4.88
CA GLY A 101 32.52 -12.76 5.73
C GLY A 101 31.59 -11.76 6.41
N ALA A 102 30.26 -11.87 6.23
CA ALA A 102 29.30 -11.05 6.99
C ALA A 102 29.29 -11.44 8.47
N ALA A 103 29.88 -10.61 9.32
CA ALA A 103 29.84 -10.75 10.77
C ALA A 103 28.75 -9.85 11.39
N ALA A 104 28.02 -10.39 12.36
CA ALA A 104 27.08 -9.61 13.15
C ALA A 104 27.85 -8.60 14.00
N MET A 105 27.38 -7.35 13.99
CA MET A 105 27.84 -6.30 14.89
C MET A 105 27.17 -6.45 16.25
N SER A 106 27.91 -6.21 17.33
CA SER A 106 27.27 -6.05 18.64
C SER A 106 26.34 -4.84 18.60
N CYS A 107 25.26 -4.87 19.38
CA CYS A 107 24.32 -3.75 19.31
C CYS A 107 24.92 -2.43 19.78
N ALA A 108 25.83 -2.47 20.76
CA ALA A 108 26.62 -1.30 21.15
C ALA A 108 27.44 -0.73 19.97
N ALA A 109 28.07 -1.60 19.17
CA ALA A 109 28.78 -1.18 17.96
C ALA A 109 27.83 -0.62 16.89
N ALA A 110 26.62 -1.18 16.74
CA ALA A 110 25.61 -0.65 15.82
C ALA A 110 25.16 0.77 16.22
N ARG A 111 24.88 0.99 17.51
CA ARG A 111 24.39 2.27 18.06
C ARG A 111 25.43 3.39 18.05
N GLY A 112 26.67 3.09 18.44
CA GLY A 112 27.71 4.13 18.64
C GLY A 112 29.12 3.76 18.20
N GLY A 113 29.33 2.56 17.66
CA GLY A 113 30.64 2.11 17.20
C GLY A 113 31.08 2.74 15.88
N PRO A 114 32.35 2.52 15.48
CA PRO A 114 32.91 3.04 14.23
C PRO A 114 32.29 2.39 12.98
N GLY A 115 31.77 1.16 13.10
CA GLY A 115 31.03 0.50 12.03
C GLY A 115 29.62 1.10 11.89
N VAL A 116 29.17 1.29 10.65
CA VAL A 116 27.82 1.77 10.34
C VAL A 116 26.95 0.59 9.91
N PRO A 117 25.90 0.21 10.65
CA PRO A 117 25.06 -0.92 10.29
C PRO A 117 24.27 -0.59 9.00
N ARG A 118 24.38 -1.42 7.97
CA ARG A 118 23.67 -1.26 6.70
C ARG A 118 22.49 -2.22 6.56
N TYR A 119 22.44 -3.26 7.39
CA TYR A 119 21.39 -4.26 7.39
C TYR A 119 21.03 -4.63 8.82
N ALA A 120 19.76 -4.98 9.04
CA ALA A 120 19.29 -5.67 10.22
C ALA A 120 18.70 -7.01 9.80
N LEU A 121 19.17 -8.10 10.40
CA LEU A 121 18.53 -9.41 10.31
C LEU A 121 17.57 -9.54 11.48
N LEU A 122 16.28 -9.55 11.18
CA LEU A 122 15.22 -9.80 12.13
C LEU A 122 14.93 -11.29 12.14
N THR A 123 14.96 -11.91 13.33
CA THR A 123 14.52 -13.28 13.54
C THR A 123 13.37 -13.26 14.54
N ALA A 124 12.17 -13.56 14.10
CA ALA A 124 11.02 -13.71 14.99
C ALA A 124 10.67 -15.18 15.16
N VAL A 125 10.49 -15.61 16.41
CA VAL A 125 10.02 -16.93 16.79
C VAL A 125 8.67 -16.76 17.44
N GLY A 126 7.62 -17.26 16.80
CA GLY A 126 6.28 -17.34 17.38
C GLY A 126 6.05 -18.71 17.99
N ALA A 127 5.49 -18.75 19.19
CA ALA A 127 5.21 -19.96 19.93
C ALA A 127 3.79 -19.93 20.48
N THR A 128 3.10 -21.06 20.44
CA THR A 128 1.81 -21.25 21.11
C THR A 128 1.95 -22.13 22.34
N THR A 129 1.06 -21.93 23.32
CA THR A 129 0.97 -22.77 24.52
C THR A 129 -0.21 -23.75 24.41
N GLY A 130 -0.15 -24.88 25.12
CA GLY A 130 -1.21 -25.88 25.17
C GLY A 130 -0.77 -27.28 24.75
N ARG A 131 -1.75 -28.18 24.59
CA ARG A 131 -1.52 -29.63 24.33
C ARG A 131 -0.81 -29.91 23.00
N SER A 132 -0.92 -28.98 22.05
CA SER A 132 -0.29 -29.04 20.74
C SER A 132 0.54 -27.76 20.49
N ALA A 133 1.45 -27.45 21.43
CA ALA A 133 2.35 -26.31 21.32
C ALA A 133 3.11 -26.35 19.99
N ALA A 134 3.03 -25.26 19.22
CA ALA A 134 3.72 -25.14 17.95
C ALA A 134 4.69 -23.95 18.01
N THR A 135 5.84 -24.10 17.34
CA THR A 135 6.80 -23.01 17.15
C THR A 135 7.05 -22.78 15.67
N ARG A 136 7.14 -21.52 15.27
CA ARG A 136 7.46 -21.08 13.90
C ARG A 136 8.47 -19.96 13.94
N ARG A 137 9.44 -20.01 13.02
CA ARG A 137 10.51 -19.02 12.92
C ARG A 137 10.44 -18.34 11.57
N LEU A 138 10.34 -17.01 11.59
CA LEU A 138 10.46 -16.16 10.42
C LEU A 138 11.76 -15.36 10.48
N ARG A 139 12.33 -15.09 9.32
CA ARG A 139 13.52 -14.24 9.18
C ARG A 139 13.27 -13.19 8.11
N GLY A 140 13.67 -11.96 8.38
CA GLY A 140 13.61 -10.85 7.43
C GLY A 140 14.90 -10.05 7.45
N VAL A 141 15.36 -9.59 6.28
CA VAL A 141 16.50 -8.69 6.17
C VAL A 141 15.99 -7.28 5.85
N TYR A 142 16.30 -6.33 6.71
CA TYR A 142 15.88 -4.94 6.56
C TYR A 142 17.10 -4.06 6.24
N PRO A 143 17.16 -3.44 5.05
CA PRO A 143 18.24 -2.52 4.71
C PRO A 143 18.11 -1.21 5.48
N LEU A 144 19.21 -0.74 6.06
CA LEU A 144 19.30 0.48 6.85
C LEU A 144 19.96 1.60 6.04
N ARG A 145 19.41 2.80 6.16
CA ARG A 145 20.03 4.05 5.70
C ARG A 145 20.39 4.90 6.91
N VAL A 146 21.58 4.68 7.44
CA VAL A 146 22.15 5.46 8.54
C VAL A 146 23.38 6.20 8.04
N SER A 147 23.46 7.49 8.33
CA SER A 147 24.67 8.26 8.04
C SER A 147 25.74 7.96 9.09
N ALA A 148 27.01 8.07 8.71
CA ALA A 148 28.13 7.93 9.64
C ALA A 148 28.23 9.11 10.65
N ALA A 149 27.40 10.15 10.48
CA ALA A 149 27.54 11.42 11.18
C ALA A 149 26.81 11.44 12.54
N ALA A 150 27.53 11.95 13.54
CA ALA A 150 27.13 12.33 14.90
C ALA A 150 27.07 11.23 15.97
N ALA A 151 28.27 10.80 16.42
CA ALA A 151 28.50 10.22 17.75
C ALA A 151 28.66 11.29 18.87
N ALA A 152 28.21 12.53 18.64
CA ALA A 152 28.15 13.55 19.67
C ALA A 152 26.70 13.68 20.15
N ALA A 153 26.36 12.96 21.21
CA ALA A 153 25.11 13.21 21.93
C ALA A 153 25.15 14.64 22.49
N PRO A 154 24.19 15.53 22.17
CA PRO A 154 24.01 16.72 23.00
C PRO A 154 23.53 16.26 24.38
N THR A 155 24.23 16.68 25.43
CA THR A 155 23.74 16.68 26.80
C THR A 155 22.32 17.29 26.82
N PRO A 156 21.32 16.68 27.47
CA PRO A 156 19.95 17.16 27.43
C PRO A 156 19.81 18.44 28.25
N THR A 157 20.03 19.60 27.62
CA THR A 157 19.59 20.87 28.17
C THR A 157 18.14 21.06 27.76
N ALA A 158 17.24 21.06 28.76
CA ALA A 158 15.81 21.26 28.58
C ALA A 158 15.53 22.65 27.99
N SER A 159 15.34 22.72 26.67
CA SER A 159 14.65 23.83 26.01
C SER A 159 14.07 23.33 24.69
N ALA A 160 12.87 22.75 24.77
CA ALA A 160 12.15 22.21 23.63
C ALA A 160 11.47 23.34 22.86
N THR A 161 12.15 23.89 21.85
CA THR A 161 11.47 24.56 20.74
C THR A 161 11.05 23.46 19.76
N ALA A 162 9.73 23.29 19.57
CA ALA A 162 9.16 22.21 18.77
C ALA A 162 9.72 22.20 17.34
N ALA A 163 10.52 21.18 17.03
CA ALA A 163 10.90 20.86 15.66
C ALA A 163 9.70 20.24 14.92
N PRO A 164 9.52 20.53 13.62
CA PRO A 164 8.43 19.94 12.83
C PRO A 164 8.53 18.42 12.79
N ALA A 165 7.39 17.76 12.93
CA ALA A 165 7.27 16.31 12.98
C ALA A 165 7.84 15.61 11.73
N PRO A 166 8.44 14.42 11.89
CA PRO A 166 8.89 13.56 10.80
C PRO A 166 7.86 13.33 9.71
N THR A 167 8.35 13.36 8.48
CA THR A 167 7.66 12.83 7.32
C THR A 167 7.74 11.31 7.31
N THR A 168 6.63 10.64 7.59
CA THR A 168 6.48 9.22 7.27
C THR A 168 6.39 9.09 5.75
N THR A 169 7.52 8.85 5.08
CA THR A 169 7.45 8.23 3.74
C THR A 169 6.90 6.84 3.98
N TYR A 170 5.61 6.67 3.66
CA TYR A 170 4.87 5.44 3.86
C TYR A 170 5.27 4.47 2.73
N GLY A 171 6.50 3.97 2.81
CA GLY A 171 6.83 2.70 2.17
C GLY A 171 5.92 1.64 2.79
N PRO A 172 5.48 0.64 2.00
CA PRO A 172 4.49 -0.33 2.44
C PRO A 172 4.82 -0.75 3.87
N HIS A 173 3.79 -0.69 4.72
CA HIS A 173 3.78 -1.57 5.88
C HIS A 173 4.31 -2.91 5.35
N ASN A 174 5.29 -3.47 6.06
CA ASN A 174 5.78 -4.84 5.92
C ASN A 174 4.69 -5.88 6.17
N ASP A 175 3.44 -5.49 5.97
CA ASP A 175 2.36 -6.37 5.67
C ASP A 175 2.82 -7.21 4.49
N ILE A 176 3.22 -8.42 4.84
CA ILE A 176 3.51 -9.53 3.95
C ILE A 176 2.25 -9.84 3.09
N SER A 177 1.12 -9.19 3.39
CA SER A 177 0.04 -8.87 2.45
C SER A 177 0.38 -7.68 1.53
N ILE A 178 1.53 -7.71 0.82
CA ILE A 178 1.54 -7.18 -0.55
C ILE A 178 0.70 -8.16 -1.34
N GLN A 179 -0.61 -8.10 -1.12
CA GLN A 179 -1.51 -9.00 -1.81
C GLN A 179 -1.46 -8.56 -3.27
N PRO A 180 -0.98 -9.45 -4.15
CA PRO A 180 -0.74 -9.12 -5.54
C PRO A 180 -2.05 -8.73 -6.21
N ARG A 181 -2.04 -7.69 -7.06
CA ARG A 181 -3.27 -7.16 -7.65
C ARG A 181 -3.11 -6.68 -9.07
N MET A 182 -4.18 -6.87 -9.82
CA MET A 182 -4.24 -6.68 -11.26
C MET A 182 -4.72 -5.27 -11.63
N ILE A 183 -4.26 -4.83 -12.80
CA ILE A 183 -4.83 -3.71 -13.53
C ILE A 183 -5.53 -4.35 -14.74
N TRP A 184 -6.85 -4.16 -14.88
CA TRP A 184 -7.61 -4.73 -15.98
C TRP A 184 -8.21 -3.65 -16.86
N ALA A 185 -8.39 -4.00 -18.13
CA ALA A 185 -9.22 -3.23 -19.05
C ALA A 185 -10.69 -3.48 -18.71
N TRP A 186 -11.51 -2.43 -18.76
CA TRP A 186 -12.94 -2.56 -18.56
C TRP A 186 -13.56 -3.42 -19.67
N SER A 187 -14.62 -4.15 -19.31
CA SER A 187 -15.44 -4.85 -20.28
C SER A 187 -16.94 -4.73 -19.98
N PRO A 188 -17.80 -4.46 -20.99
CA PRO A 188 -19.23 -4.30 -20.80
C PRO A 188 -19.97 -5.62 -20.57
N ALA A 189 -19.41 -6.75 -21.02
CA ALA A 189 -20.11 -8.02 -21.02
C ALA A 189 -19.85 -8.76 -19.71
N ALA A 190 -20.90 -9.15 -19.01
CA ALA A 190 -20.81 -9.95 -17.79
C ALA A 190 -20.07 -11.30 -17.98
N ASN A 191 -19.95 -11.76 -19.24
CA ASN A 191 -19.30 -13.01 -19.63
C ASN A 191 -18.06 -12.80 -20.51
N SER A 192 -17.58 -11.57 -20.69
CA SER A 192 -16.30 -11.40 -21.37
C SER A 192 -15.17 -11.87 -20.48
N THR A 193 -14.16 -12.47 -21.09
CA THR A 193 -12.89 -12.72 -20.42
C THR A 193 -12.27 -11.39 -20.01
N ASP A 194 -12.11 -11.17 -18.70
CA ASP A 194 -11.38 -10.01 -18.20
C ASP A 194 -9.93 -10.07 -18.65
N LEU A 195 -9.44 -8.93 -19.15
CA LEU A 195 -8.07 -8.81 -19.63
C LEU A 195 -7.25 -7.95 -18.68
N CYS A 196 -6.12 -8.49 -18.23
CA CYS A 196 -5.21 -7.87 -17.28
C CYS A 196 -3.90 -7.46 -17.95
N VAL A 197 -3.31 -6.37 -17.47
CA VAL A 197 -1.97 -5.93 -17.89
C VAL A 197 -0.96 -6.96 -17.38
N ASP A 198 -0.29 -7.63 -18.31
CA ASP A 198 0.72 -8.67 -18.09
C ASP A 198 2.09 -8.15 -18.55
N ALA A 199 3.05 -8.08 -17.63
CA ALA A 199 4.42 -7.64 -17.92
C ALA A 199 5.28 -8.70 -18.64
N GLY A 200 4.73 -9.88 -18.90
CA GLY A 200 5.39 -11.04 -19.51
C GLY A 200 6.17 -11.90 -18.51
N ALA A 201 6.64 -11.32 -17.41
CA ALA A 201 7.33 -12.01 -16.31
C ALA A 201 7.12 -11.29 -14.97
N SER A 202 7.29 -11.99 -13.84
CA SER A 202 7.33 -11.37 -12.49
C SER A 202 8.36 -10.25 -12.38
N ARG A 203 9.53 -10.51 -12.98
CA ARG A 203 10.70 -9.63 -13.02
C ARG A 203 11.03 -9.32 -14.48
N PRO A 204 10.23 -8.44 -15.11
CA PRO A 204 10.43 -8.10 -16.51
C PRO A 204 11.84 -7.54 -16.74
N ALA A 205 12.50 -7.96 -17.83
CA ALA A 205 13.74 -7.33 -18.25
C ALA A 205 13.47 -5.90 -18.76
N ALA A 206 14.49 -5.04 -18.72
CA ALA A 206 14.39 -3.72 -19.35
C ALA A 206 14.00 -3.85 -20.82
N ASN A 207 13.15 -2.94 -21.30
CA ASN A 207 12.53 -2.92 -22.62
C ASN A 207 11.45 -3.99 -22.88
N SER A 208 11.10 -4.84 -21.91
CA SER A 208 9.94 -5.75 -22.10
C SER A 208 8.66 -4.93 -22.29
N ARG A 209 7.76 -5.41 -23.13
CA ARG A 209 6.51 -4.72 -23.48
C ARG A 209 5.33 -5.42 -22.82
N PRO A 210 4.64 -4.77 -21.87
CA PRO A 210 3.42 -5.33 -21.31
C PRO A 210 2.35 -5.54 -22.38
N ARG A 211 1.54 -6.58 -22.20
CA ARG A 211 0.41 -6.93 -23.06
C ARG A 211 -0.81 -7.18 -22.20
N PHE A 212 -1.99 -7.14 -22.79
CA PHE A 212 -3.19 -7.65 -22.17
C PHE A 212 -3.22 -9.15 -22.33
N GLN A 213 -3.47 -9.88 -21.24
CA GLN A 213 -3.70 -11.32 -21.25
C GLN A 213 -4.99 -11.59 -20.49
N VAL A 214 -5.52 -12.80 -20.63
CA VAL A 214 -6.56 -13.28 -19.72
C VAL A 214 -6.06 -13.09 -18.29
N CYS A 215 -6.89 -12.50 -17.44
CA CYS A 215 -6.55 -12.36 -16.02
C CYS A 215 -6.29 -13.75 -15.44
N ASP A 216 -5.05 -14.02 -15.04
CA ASP A 216 -4.73 -15.20 -14.27
C ASP A 216 -5.51 -15.07 -12.96
N GLY A 217 -6.19 -16.14 -12.53
CA GLY A 217 -7.01 -16.11 -11.30
C GLY A 217 -6.22 -15.58 -10.09
N LEU A 218 -6.90 -15.31 -8.97
CA LEU A 218 -6.27 -14.77 -7.75
C LEU A 218 -5.21 -15.70 -7.13
N ASP A 219 -4.99 -16.89 -7.69
CA ASP A 219 -3.96 -17.85 -7.33
C ASP A 219 -2.56 -17.34 -7.72
N HIS A 220 -2.01 -16.55 -6.79
CA HIS A 220 -0.71 -15.91 -6.88
C HIS A 220 0.48 -16.86 -7.08
N GLU A 221 0.36 -18.11 -6.63
CA GLU A 221 1.43 -19.11 -6.78
C GLU A 221 1.59 -19.59 -8.23
N THR A 222 0.50 -19.61 -9.00
CA THR A 222 0.51 -20.08 -10.40
C THR A 222 0.66 -18.94 -11.40
N ALA A 223 0.11 -17.75 -11.10
CA ALA A 223 0.17 -16.58 -11.96
C ALA A 223 1.57 -15.93 -12.09
N GLY A 224 2.54 -16.36 -11.27
CA GLY A 224 3.95 -15.97 -11.43
C GLY A 224 4.21 -14.47 -11.36
N TYR A 225 3.40 -13.71 -10.62
CA TYR A 225 3.49 -12.25 -10.39
C TYR A 225 3.59 -11.33 -11.62
N LYS A 226 3.45 -11.83 -12.84
CA LYS A 226 3.59 -11.03 -14.08
C LYS A 226 2.42 -10.07 -14.33
N GLN A 227 1.24 -10.36 -13.77
CA GLN A 227 0.05 -9.50 -13.86
C GLN A 227 -0.19 -8.65 -12.60
N PHE A 228 0.76 -8.66 -11.68
CA PHE A 228 0.60 -8.02 -10.38
C PHE A 228 1.39 -6.73 -10.30
N TRP A 229 0.66 -5.64 -10.07
CA TRP A 229 1.15 -4.28 -10.11
C TRP A 229 1.03 -3.61 -8.76
N TYR A 230 1.90 -2.63 -8.55
CA TYR A 230 1.86 -1.72 -7.43
C TYR A 230 1.96 -0.28 -7.95
N TYR A 231 0.92 0.50 -7.67
CA TYR A 231 0.80 1.91 -7.97
C TYR A 231 1.30 2.72 -6.76
N ARG A 232 2.52 3.22 -6.90
CA ARG A 232 3.33 3.79 -5.82
C ARG A 232 2.94 5.24 -5.54
N GLU A 233 3.29 5.72 -4.34
CA GLU A 233 3.11 7.13 -3.94
C GLU A 233 3.89 8.12 -4.81
N ASP A 234 4.91 7.65 -5.52
CA ASP A 234 5.68 8.45 -6.48
C ASP A 234 5.08 8.39 -7.91
N LEU A 235 3.85 7.88 -8.02
CA LEU A 235 3.03 7.76 -9.24
C LEU A 235 3.61 6.80 -10.29
N THR A 236 4.54 5.94 -9.89
CA THR A 236 5.04 4.88 -10.76
C THR A 236 4.17 3.62 -10.68
N LEU A 237 4.02 2.94 -11.81
CA LEU A 237 3.43 1.60 -11.90
C LEU A 237 4.55 0.58 -12.00
N ALA A 238 4.73 -0.25 -10.98
CA ALA A 238 5.78 -1.28 -10.95
C ALA A 238 5.19 -2.68 -10.79
N THR A 239 5.85 -3.71 -11.32
CA THR A 239 5.40 -5.09 -11.02
C THR A 239 5.82 -5.47 -9.60
N VAL A 240 4.94 -6.15 -8.87
CA VAL A 240 5.21 -6.62 -7.50
C VAL A 240 6.46 -7.50 -7.46
N GLY A 241 6.61 -8.41 -8.43
CA GLY A 241 7.78 -9.28 -8.52
C GLY A 241 9.11 -8.54 -8.69
N SER A 242 9.12 -7.38 -9.36
CA SER A 242 10.32 -6.54 -9.54
C SER A 242 10.65 -5.72 -8.30
N LEU A 243 9.65 -5.28 -7.53
CA LEU A 243 9.86 -4.53 -6.28
C LEU A 243 10.60 -5.34 -5.22
N LEU A 244 10.50 -6.67 -5.29
CA LEU A 244 11.23 -7.60 -4.43
C LEU A 244 12.68 -7.87 -4.92
N SER A 245 13.08 -7.28 -6.04
CA SER A 245 14.43 -7.41 -6.59
C SER A 245 15.31 -6.21 -6.23
N SER A 246 16.62 -6.33 -6.45
CA SER A 246 17.58 -5.22 -6.25
C SER A 246 17.37 -4.06 -7.24
N GLN A 247 16.64 -4.28 -8.34
CA GLN A 247 16.39 -3.28 -9.37
C GLN A 247 14.90 -3.29 -9.75
N PRO A 248 14.07 -2.49 -9.08
CA PRO A 248 12.64 -2.44 -9.38
C PRO A 248 12.40 -1.93 -10.80
N MET A 249 11.34 -2.44 -11.44
CA MET A 249 10.99 -2.15 -12.82
C MET A 249 9.65 -1.43 -12.87
N CYS A 250 9.62 -0.30 -13.58
CA CYS A 250 8.48 0.60 -13.70
C CYS A 250 8.03 0.71 -15.16
N LEU A 251 6.73 0.92 -15.36
CA LEU A 251 6.15 1.23 -16.66
C LEU A 251 6.63 2.60 -17.14
N ASP A 252 7.22 2.63 -18.33
CA ASP A 252 7.92 3.77 -18.90
C ASP A 252 7.40 4.07 -20.31
N ALA A 253 6.94 5.31 -20.52
CA ALA A 253 6.40 5.80 -21.78
C ALA A 253 7.49 6.11 -22.84
N GLY A 254 8.78 5.92 -22.54
CA GLY A 254 9.91 6.25 -23.40
C GLY A 254 10.38 7.70 -23.26
N ALA A 255 11.52 8.03 -23.87
CA ALA A 255 12.10 9.36 -23.80
C ALA A 255 11.30 10.43 -24.57
N THR A 256 10.64 10.01 -25.66
CA THR A 256 9.78 10.86 -26.51
C THR A 256 8.42 10.18 -26.69
N PRO A 257 7.56 10.19 -25.67
CA PRO A 257 6.25 9.54 -25.72
C PRO A 257 5.41 10.04 -26.88
N ALA A 258 4.84 9.12 -27.67
CA ALA A 258 3.95 9.44 -28.79
C ALA A 258 2.76 8.48 -28.84
N ALA A 259 1.65 8.95 -29.42
CA ALA A 259 0.47 8.11 -29.65
C ALA A 259 0.81 6.89 -30.52
N GLY A 260 0.26 5.73 -30.17
CA GLY A 260 0.53 4.44 -30.80
C GLY A 260 1.80 3.73 -30.33
N GLN A 261 2.64 4.39 -29.52
CA GLN A 261 3.85 3.78 -28.97
C GLN A 261 3.51 2.78 -27.86
N ASP A 262 4.22 1.65 -27.81
CA ASP A 262 4.13 0.69 -26.71
C ASP A 262 4.94 1.20 -25.50
N PRO A 263 4.36 1.39 -24.31
CA PRO A 263 5.13 1.55 -23.08
C PRO A 263 6.00 0.32 -22.81
N THR A 264 7.14 0.51 -22.15
CA THR A 264 8.08 -0.57 -21.82
C THR A 264 8.37 -0.61 -20.34
N MET A 265 8.82 -1.76 -19.83
CA MET A 265 9.36 -1.85 -18.48
C MET A 265 10.79 -1.33 -18.48
N GLN A 266 11.11 -0.40 -17.59
CA GLN A 266 12.46 0.15 -17.39
C GLN A 266 12.81 0.16 -15.91
N PRO A 267 14.10 0.22 -15.53
CA PRO A 267 14.47 0.47 -14.15
C PRO A 267 13.74 1.71 -13.61
N CYS A 268 13.14 1.59 -12.42
CA CYS A 268 12.47 2.71 -11.78
C CYS A 268 13.48 3.82 -11.49
N LEU A 269 13.14 5.04 -11.91
CA LEU A 269 13.96 6.23 -11.66
C LEU A 269 13.64 6.82 -10.28
N SER A 270 14.65 7.37 -9.60
CA SER A 270 14.49 8.02 -8.29
C SER A 270 15.22 9.37 -8.29
N PRO A 271 14.50 10.51 -8.26
CA PRO A 271 13.04 10.61 -8.33
C PRO A 271 12.48 10.16 -9.70
N PRO A 272 11.20 9.74 -9.78
CA PRO A 272 10.58 9.41 -11.06
C PRO A 272 10.51 10.62 -11.99
N THR A 273 10.81 10.39 -13.26
CA THR A 273 10.65 11.40 -14.30
C THR A 273 9.23 11.33 -14.89
N ALA A 274 8.86 12.32 -15.71
CA ALA A 274 7.57 12.37 -16.38
C ALA A 274 7.16 11.07 -17.10
N ARG A 275 8.11 10.42 -17.78
CA ARG A 275 7.86 9.20 -18.54
C ARG A 275 7.47 7.98 -17.68
N GLN A 276 7.65 8.03 -16.37
CA GLN A 276 7.27 6.97 -15.43
C GLN A 276 6.17 7.41 -14.43
N ARG A 277 5.64 8.63 -14.57
CA ARG A 277 4.59 9.16 -13.68
C ARG A 277 3.23 9.06 -14.35
N TRP A 278 2.39 8.20 -13.80
CA TRP A 278 1.04 7.91 -14.28
C TRP A 278 0.03 8.46 -13.29
N PHE A 279 -0.97 9.17 -13.78
CA PHE A 279 -2.06 9.76 -13.01
C PHE A 279 -3.34 9.02 -13.34
N TYR A 280 -3.94 8.36 -12.36
CA TYR A 280 -5.23 7.73 -12.56
C TYR A 280 -6.37 8.75 -12.52
N THR A 281 -6.96 9.07 -13.66
CA THR A 281 -7.87 10.21 -13.79
C THR A 281 -9.33 9.83 -13.51
N SER A 282 -10.17 10.85 -13.46
CA SER A 282 -11.59 10.69 -13.12
C SER A 282 -12.43 9.98 -14.19
N THR A 283 -11.86 9.79 -15.39
CA THR A 283 -12.40 8.97 -16.49
C THR A 283 -11.94 7.52 -16.41
N ALA A 284 -11.32 7.13 -15.29
CA ALA A 284 -10.82 5.79 -15.03
C ALA A 284 -9.76 5.35 -16.06
N ASN A 285 -8.77 6.20 -16.31
CA ASN A 285 -7.62 5.90 -17.17
C ASN A 285 -6.32 6.34 -16.48
N PHE A 286 -5.17 5.79 -16.89
CA PHE A 286 -3.84 6.25 -16.50
C PHE A 286 -3.27 7.20 -17.56
N GLU A 287 -3.09 8.46 -17.17
CA GLU A 287 -2.53 9.51 -18.01
C GLU A 287 -1.09 9.84 -17.62
N LEU A 288 -0.27 10.13 -18.63
CA LEU A 288 1.15 10.41 -18.44
C LEU A 288 1.35 11.87 -18.01
N GLY A 289 2.10 12.08 -16.94
CA GLY A 289 2.49 13.42 -16.50
C GLY A 289 3.44 14.13 -17.46
N ASN A 290 3.39 15.47 -17.48
CA ASN A 290 4.33 16.28 -18.24
C ASN A 290 5.72 16.31 -17.56
N ALA A 291 6.72 16.85 -18.28
CA ALA A 291 8.10 17.00 -17.80
C ALA A 291 8.19 17.66 -16.41
N ALA A 292 7.40 18.72 -16.20
CA ALA A 292 7.36 19.48 -14.96
C ALA A 292 6.66 18.73 -13.80
N GLY A 293 5.81 17.75 -14.10
CA GLY A 293 4.95 17.09 -13.11
C GLY A 293 3.80 17.95 -12.61
N THR A 294 3.40 18.96 -13.39
CA THR A 294 2.37 19.95 -13.02
C THR A 294 1.10 19.85 -13.85
N ALA A 295 1.09 19.02 -14.90
CA ALA A 295 -0.08 18.74 -15.72
C ALA A 295 0.07 17.36 -16.39
N VAL A 296 -1.03 16.82 -16.90
CA VAL A 296 -1.02 15.62 -17.75
C VAL A 296 -0.71 16.01 -19.20
N THR A 297 -0.23 15.05 -19.99
CA THR A 297 0.17 15.27 -21.39
C THR A 297 -0.97 15.07 -22.39
N GLY A 298 -2.11 14.52 -21.95
CA GLY A 298 -3.15 13.99 -22.85
C GLY A 298 -2.76 12.68 -23.54
N LEU A 299 -1.63 12.07 -23.16
CA LEU A 299 -1.30 10.68 -23.52
C LEU A 299 -1.71 9.76 -22.38
N CYS A 300 -2.40 8.67 -22.70
CA CYS A 300 -2.89 7.70 -21.73
C CYS A 300 -2.65 6.26 -22.16
N LEU A 301 -2.79 5.34 -21.20
CA LEU A 301 -2.82 3.92 -21.51
C LEU A 301 -4.07 3.57 -22.32
N ASN A 302 -3.90 2.75 -23.36
CA ASN A 302 -4.97 2.19 -24.17
C ASN A 302 -4.69 0.71 -24.48
N VAL A 303 -5.76 -0.05 -24.67
CA VAL A 303 -5.75 -1.39 -25.28
C VAL A 303 -5.74 -1.22 -26.81
N HIS A 304 -4.73 -1.77 -27.49
CA HIS A 304 -4.63 -1.62 -28.95
C HIS A 304 -5.81 -2.29 -29.69
N SER A 305 -6.04 -3.56 -29.38
CA SER A 305 -7.16 -4.38 -29.86
C SER A 305 -8.01 -4.83 -28.66
N PRO A 306 -9.09 -4.10 -28.31
CA PRO A 306 -9.91 -4.43 -27.15
C PRO A 306 -10.57 -5.81 -27.24
N GLY A 307 -10.59 -6.56 -26.14
CA GLY A 307 -11.18 -7.90 -26.08
C GLY A 307 -10.28 -9.06 -26.54
N ASP A 308 -9.11 -8.77 -27.12
CA ASP A 308 -8.18 -9.79 -27.60
C ASP A 308 -7.05 -10.09 -26.59
N PRO A 309 -6.93 -11.33 -26.06
CA PRO A 309 -5.73 -11.75 -25.35
C PRO A 309 -4.48 -11.62 -26.24
N GLY A 310 -3.39 -11.11 -25.68
CA GLY A 310 -2.17 -10.75 -26.40
C GLY A 310 -2.15 -9.34 -26.98
N SER A 311 -3.25 -8.58 -26.87
CA SER A 311 -3.33 -7.19 -27.29
C SER A 311 -2.25 -6.33 -26.64
N ARG A 312 -1.71 -5.36 -27.38
CA ARG A 312 -0.63 -4.49 -26.88
C ARG A 312 -1.18 -3.41 -25.97
N LEU A 313 -0.43 -3.11 -24.91
CA LEU A 313 -0.58 -1.84 -24.18
C LEU A 313 0.08 -0.74 -25.02
N VAL A 314 -0.67 0.31 -25.35
CA VAL A 314 -0.21 1.42 -26.20
C VAL A 314 -0.54 2.77 -25.56
N LEU A 315 0.17 3.82 -25.95
CA LEU A 315 -0.20 5.19 -25.64
C LEU A 315 -1.29 5.68 -26.61
N GLY A 316 -2.42 6.16 -26.09
CA GLY A 316 -3.49 6.80 -26.85
C GLY A 316 -3.58 8.29 -26.59
N THR A 317 -4.42 8.97 -27.37
CA THR A 317 -4.82 10.38 -27.17
C THR A 317 -6.28 10.52 -26.72
N SER A 318 -7.05 9.45 -26.80
CA SER A 318 -8.40 9.37 -26.24
C SER A 318 -8.27 8.88 -24.81
N CYS A 319 -8.26 9.83 -23.87
CA CYS A 319 -8.13 9.56 -22.43
C CYS A 319 -9.42 9.83 -21.64
N HIS A 320 -10.35 10.55 -22.28
CA HIS A 320 -11.57 11.03 -21.67
C HIS A 320 -12.78 10.69 -22.54
N SER A 321 -13.21 9.43 -22.52
CA SER A 321 -14.55 9.10 -22.99
C SER A 321 -15.60 9.52 -21.96
N SER A 322 -16.74 9.98 -22.45
CA SER A 322 -17.92 10.25 -21.60
C SER A 322 -18.59 8.97 -21.06
N ALA A 323 -18.24 7.81 -21.63
CA ALA A 323 -18.71 6.50 -21.22
C ALA A 323 -17.52 5.55 -21.04
N TYR A 324 -17.65 4.59 -20.14
CA TYR A 324 -16.64 3.54 -20.01
C TYR A 324 -16.57 2.70 -21.30
N ASP A 325 -15.35 2.39 -21.73
CA ASP A 325 -15.10 1.58 -22.92
C ASP A 325 -13.92 0.62 -22.74
N THR A 326 -13.87 -0.39 -23.61
CA THR A 326 -12.90 -1.49 -23.55
C THR A 326 -11.49 -1.10 -23.98
N ARG A 327 -11.29 0.14 -24.46
CA ARG A 327 -10.03 0.62 -25.01
C ARG A 327 -9.27 1.46 -24.00
N GLN A 328 -9.94 2.39 -23.32
CA GLN A 328 -9.29 3.42 -22.51
C GLN A 328 -9.75 3.41 -21.05
N THR A 329 -10.77 2.62 -20.70
CA THR A 329 -11.17 2.49 -19.30
C THR A 329 -10.43 1.35 -18.64
N PHE A 330 -9.76 1.68 -17.55
CA PHE A 330 -9.04 0.78 -16.68
C PHE A 330 -9.70 0.75 -15.31
N SER A 331 -9.54 -0.36 -14.62
CA SER A 331 -9.68 -0.37 -13.18
C SER A 331 -8.58 -1.24 -12.61
N PHE A 332 -8.34 -1.06 -11.33
CA PHE A 332 -7.35 -1.83 -10.62
C PHE A 332 -7.96 -2.37 -9.34
N SER A 333 -7.45 -3.51 -8.93
CA SER A 333 -7.91 -4.09 -7.68
C SER A 333 -7.56 -3.20 -6.50
N THR A 334 -8.30 -3.41 -5.42
CA THR A 334 -8.30 -2.53 -4.26
C THR A 334 -6.96 -2.44 -3.55
N LYS A 335 -6.03 -3.38 -3.78
CA LYS A 335 -4.70 -3.41 -3.14
C LYS A 335 -3.53 -3.04 -4.07
N THR A 336 -3.81 -2.53 -5.27
CA THR A 336 -2.76 -2.04 -6.18
C THR A 336 -1.97 -0.87 -5.56
N GLY A 337 -2.48 -0.20 -4.53
CA GLY A 337 -1.94 1.04 -3.95
C GLY A 337 -2.71 2.29 -4.41
N PRO A 338 -2.72 3.38 -3.61
CA PRO A 338 -3.48 4.60 -3.90
C PRO A 338 -2.88 5.47 -5.00
N GLY A 339 -1.67 5.17 -5.48
CA GLY A 339 -0.85 6.19 -6.10
C GLY A 339 -0.49 7.26 -5.06
N ARG A 340 -0.42 8.52 -5.50
CA ARG A 340 -0.15 9.66 -4.61
C ARG A 340 -1.44 10.24 -4.07
N SER A 341 -2.14 9.55 -3.17
CA SER A 341 -3.33 10.12 -2.53
C SER A 341 -3.04 11.55 -2.03
N TYR A 342 -3.59 12.54 -2.73
CA TYR A 342 -3.13 13.92 -2.64
C TYR A 342 -3.85 14.65 -1.50
N SER A 343 -3.23 15.74 -1.09
CA SER A 343 -3.82 16.74 -0.23
C SER A 343 -3.87 18.07 -0.96
N ARG A 344 -5.06 18.67 -1.05
CA ARG A 344 -5.27 20.02 -1.58
C ARG A 344 -5.28 21.00 -0.40
N ARG A 345 -4.45 22.04 -0.44
CA ARG A 345 -4.60 23.16 0.50
C ARG A 345 -5.87 23.90 0.09
N SER A 346 -6.85 23.99 0.97
CA SER A 346 -8.06 24.77 0.68
C SER A 346 -7.89 26.17 1.23
N ASP A 347 -8.39 27.18 0.50
CA ASP A 347 -8.48 28.59 0.92
C ASP A 347 -9.51 28.81 2.05
N CYS A 348 -9.39 28.05 3.14
CA CYS A 348 -10.14 28.35 4.35
C CYS A 348 -9.32 29.23 5.28
N THR A 349 -10.03 30.12 5.96
CA THR A 349 -9.62 30.59 7.29
C THR A 349 -9.84 29.44 8.28
N ASP A 350 -9.12 29.39 9.40
CA ASP A 350 -9.24 28.34 10.42
C ASP A 350 -10.67 28.29 11.02
N GLU A 351 -11.60 27.70 10.28
CA GLU A 351 -12.96 27.51 10.70
C GLU A 351 -13.02 26.22 11.50
N ALA A 352 -13.21 26.34 12.82
CA ALA A 352 -13.44 25.23 13.76
C ALA A 352 -12.23 24.35 14.11
N GLY A 353 -11.00 24.85 13.97
CA GLY A 353 -9.80 24.12 14.41
C GLY A 353 -9.43 22.93 13.52
N TYR A 354 -9.92 22.91 12.27
CA TYR A 354 -9.47 21.98 11.25
C TYR A 354 -8.22 22.50 10.57
N ALA A 355 -7.28 21.61 10.24
CA ALA A 355 -6.24 21.96 9.28
C ALA A 355 -6.91 22.34 7.94
N CYS A 356 -6.49 23.44 7.34
CA CYS A 356 -6.95 23.89 6.02
C CYS A 356 -6.37 23.06 4.87
N THR A 357 -6.57 21.75 4.97
CA THR A 357 -6.11 20.77 4.00
C THR A 357 -7.20 19.76 3.75
N LEU A 358 -7.71 19.76 2.52
CA LEU A 358 -8.53 18.69 2.00
C LEU A 358 -7.64 17.50 1.63
N ARG A 359 -8.08 16.29 1.91
CA ARG A 359 -7.32 15.06 1.67
C ARG A 359 -8.24 13.98 1.12
N GLN A 360 -7.69 13.11 0.31
CA GLN A 360 -8.34 11.85 0.00
C GLN A 360 -8.36 10.94 1.24
N VAL A 361 -9.49 10.30 1.50
CA VAL A 361 -9.65 9.36 2.63
C VAL A 361 -9.63 7.96 2.06
N VAL A 362 -8.56 7.22 2.34
CA VAL A 362 -8.29 5.89 1.79
C VAL A 362 -8.79 4.82 2.75
N ASN A 363 -9.35 3.73 2.22
CA ASN A 363 -9.68 2.54 3.00
C ASN A 363 -8.47 1.63 3.15
N PHE A 364 -8.17 1.14 4.35
CA PHE A 364 -6.98 0.32 4.60
C PHE A 364 -7.04 -1.08 3.98
N ALA A 365 -8.22 -1.71 3.97
CA ALA A 365 -8.40 -2.99 3.26
C ALA A 365 -8.29 -2.82 1.74
N ASN A 366 -8.56 -1.60 1.27
CA ASN A 366 -8.66 -1.25 -0.13
C ASN A 366 -7.83 0.01 -0.42
N PRO A 367 -6.49 -0.02 -0.26
CA PRO A 367 -5.65 1.17 -0.30
C PRO A 367 -5.66 1.90 -1.64
N SER A 368 -6.15 1.29 -2.72
CA SER A 368 -6.36 1.96 -3.99
C SER A 368 -7.69 2.72 -4.10
N ARG A 369 -8.52 2.66 -3.06
CA ARG A 369 -9.87 3.19 -3.04
C ARG A 369 -10.02 4.28 -2.01
N CYS A 370 -10.70 5.34 -2.42
CA CYS A 370 -10.96 6.55 -1.70
C CYS A 370 -12.45 6.70 -1.44
N LEU A 371 -12.78 7.30 -0.30
CA LEU A 371 -14.13 7.74 0.03
C LEU A 371 -14.58 8.78 -1.00
N ASP A 372 -15.62 8.43 -1.75
CA ASP A 372 -16.15 9.24 -2.83
C ASP A 372 -17.67 9.36 -2.73
N ARG A 373 -18.22 10.45 -3.22
CA ARG A 373 -19.65 10.60 -3.41
C ARG A 373 -20.00 10.23 -4.84
N TYR A 374 -20.71 9.11 -4.99
CA TYR A 374 -21.26 8.69 -6.26
C TYR A 374 -22.75 8.98 -6.32
N SER A 375 -23.15 10.00 -7.08
CA SER A 375 -24.55 10.45 -7.19
C SER A 375 -25.17 10.81 -5.81
N SER A 376 -26.04 9.99 -5.24
CA SER A 376 -26.75 10.23 -3.98
C SER A 376 -26.17 9.50 -2.76
N PHE A 377 -25.14 8.68 -2.93
CA PHE A 377 -24.60 7.85 -1.85
C PHE A 377 -23.07 7.87 -1.82
N MET A 378 -22.54 7.32 -0.73
CA MET A 378 -21.10 7.21 -0.51
C MET A 378 -20.55 5.89 -1.02
N ALA A 379 -19.40 5.96 -1.67
CA ALA A 379 -18.76 4.88 -2.39
C ALA A 379 -17.27 4.78 -2.04
N ASN A 380 -16.71 3.59 -2.22
CA ASN A 380 -15.28 3.33 -2.18
C ASN A 380 -14.75 3.25 -3.62
N MET A 381 -14.42 4.38 -4.21
CA MET A 381 -14.03 4.49 -5.62
C MET A 381 -12.52 4.52 -5.77
N GLU A 382 -11.97 4.21 -6.95
CA GLU A 382 -10.55 4.41 -7.21
C GLU A 382 -10.11 5.85 -6.88
N CYS A 383 -8.97 5.98 -6.21
CA CYS A 383 -8.39 7.27 -5.86
C CYS A 383 -7.95 8.03 -7.11
N VAL A 384 -8.69 9.09 -7.45
CA VAL A 384 -8.34 9.97 -8.59
C VAL A 384 -7.06 10.73 -8.26
N GLN A 385 -6.14 10.75 -9.21
CA GLN A 385 -4.86 11.43 -9.15
C GLN A 385 -4.87 12.54 -10.19
N ASP A 386 -4.33 13.70 -9.82
CA ASP A 386 -4.10 14.78 -10.74
C ASP A 386 -2.80 15.51 -10.35
N PRO A 387 -1.97 15.93 -11.31
CA PRO A 387 -0.82 16.80 -11.03
C PRO A 387 -1.22 18.08 -10.30
N ASP A 388 -2.37 18.64 -10.65
CA ASP A 388 -3.00 19.75 -9.93
C ASP A 388 -4.02 19.20 -8.93
N PRO A 389 -3.77 19.29 -7.61
CA PRO A 389 -4.72 18.81 -6.61
C PRO A 389 -6.09 19.53 -6.66
N ASP A 390 -6.19 20.66 -7.36
CA ASP A 390 -7.44 21.39 -7.56
C ASP A 390 -8.39 20.70 -8.57
N ASP A 391 -7.84 19.91 -9.50
CA ASP A 391 -8.57 19.17 -10.53
C ASP A 391 -9.06 17.79 -10.02
N ILE A 392 -8.60 17.35 -8.85
CA ILE A 392 -9.16 16.19 -8.18
C ILE A 392 -10.63 16.49 -7.81
N ARG A 393 -11.53 15.57 -8.17
CA ARG A 393 -12.96 15.71 -7.87
C ARG A 393 -13.17 16.02 -6.39
N TRP A 394 -13.87 17.11 -6.13
CA TRP A 394 -14.16 17.56 -4.77
C TRP A 394 -14.85 16.49 -3.90
N THR A 395 -15.55 15.55 -4.53
CA THR A 395 -16.24 14.45 -3.87
C THR A 395 -15.29 13.42 -3.25
N GLN A 396 -14.02 13.41 -3.65
CA GLN A 396 -12.96 12.60 -3.05
C GLN A 396 -12.07 13.40 -2.09
N LEU A 397 -12.32 14.70 -1.91
CA LEU A 397 -11.51 15.59 -1.11
C LEU A 397 -12.24 15.98 0.18
N TRP A 398 -11.66 15.62 1.32
CA TRP A 398 -12.28 15.74 2.63
C TRP A 398 -11.41 16.49 3.62
N ARG A 399 -12.01 17.40 4.39
CA ARG A 399 -11.43 17.85 5.66
C ARG A 399 -11.80 16.80 6.70
N VAL A 400 -10.78 16.24 7.31
CA VAL A 400 -10.92 15.19 8.31
C VAL A 400 -10.44 15.72 9.66
N PRO A 401 -11.21 15.53 10.74
CA PRO A 401 -10.73 15.77 12.09
C PRO A 401 -9.37 15.08 12.29
N THR A 402 -8.32 15.86 12.59
CA THR A 402 -6.97 15.32 12.78
C THR A 402 -6.71 15.17 14.28
N PRO A 403 -6.57 13.93 14.79
CA PRO A 403 -6.24 13.71 16.20
C PRO A 403 -4.86 14.34 16.49
N ALA A 404 -4.72 15.01 17.63
CA ALA A 404 -3.40 15.40 18.11
C ALA A 404 -2.58 14.14 18.46
N ASP A 405 -1.25 14.22 18.34
CA ASP A 405 -0.38 13.09 18.69
C ASP A 405 -0.67 12.58 20.11
N GLY A 406 -0.81 11.26 20.26
CA GLY A 406 -1.14 10.61 21.54
C GLY A 406 -2.62 10.62 21.93
N THR A 407 -3.50 11.28 21.17
CA THR A 407 -4.95 11.17 21.39
C THR A 407 -5.53 9.95 20.67
N ALA A 408 -6.45 9.23 21.32
CA ALA A 408 -7.06 8.02 20.74
C ALA A 408 -7.91 8.36 19.51
N GLY A 409 -8.62 9.49 19.53
CA GLY A 409 -9.39 10.00 18.40
C GLY A 409 -9.91 11.41 18.65
N VAL A 410 -10.46 12.03 17.60
CA VAL A 410 -11.05 13.38 17.65
C VAL A 410 -12.42 13.36 16.97
N THR A 411 -13.38 14.07 17.57
CA THR A 411 -14.75 14.15 17.05
C THR A 411 -14.99 15.46 16.29
N GLY A 412 -15.49 15.36 15.07
CA GLY A 412 -15.89 16.52 14.25
C GLY A 412 -16.55 16.08 12.93
N PRO A 413 -17.15 17.00 12.15
CA PRO A 413 -17.60 16.69 10.81
C PRO A 413 -16.49 16.27 9.84
N LEU A 414 -16.83 15.33 8.96
CA LEU A 414 -16.10 15.06 7.72
C LEU A 414 -16.69 15.95 6.63
N VAL A 415 -15.87 16.85 6.08
CA VAL A 415 -16.36 17.96 5.26
C VAL A 415 -15.81 17.89 3.84
N ALA A 416 -16.68 17.90 2.84
CA ALA A 416 -16.30 18.08 1.44
C ALA A 416 -16.69 19.50 0.97
N VAL A 417 -15.89 20.10 0.11
CA VAL A 417 -16.11 21.48 -0.39
C VAL A 417 -16.07 21.46 -1.91
N ASN A 418 -17.16 21.86 -2.56
CA ASN A 418 -17.24 21.85 -4.02
C ASN A 418 -16.49 23.04 -4.66
N GLY A 419 -16.44 23.09 -5.99
CA GLY A 419 -15.78 24.16 -6.74
C GLY A 419 -16.38 25.56 -6.55
N SER A 420 -17.60 25.69 -6.03
CA SER A 420 -18.22 26.97 -5.68
C SER A 420 -17.99 27.39 -4.23
N GLY A 421 -17.20 26.63 -3.46
CA GLY A 421 -16.99 26.84 -2.03
C GLY A 421 -18.14 26.36 -1.14
N ALA A 422 -19.20 25.77 -1.71
CA ALA A 422 -20.30 25.22 -0.92
C ALA A 422 -19.84 23.99 -0.13
N THR A 423 -20.25 23.93 1.13
CA THR A 423 -19.76 22.96 2.10
C THR A 423 -20.80 21.88 2.37
N TYR A 424 -20.35 20.63 2.35
CA TYR A 424 -21.17 19.46 2.61
C TYR A 424 -20.53 18.64 3.73
N CYS A 425 -21.34 18.21 4.71
CA CYS A 425 -20.91 17.29 5.74
C CYS A 425 -21.40 15.89 5.40
N LEU A 426 -20.57 14.90 5.68
CA LEU A 426 -21.04 13.53 5.79
C LEU A 426 -22.13 13.49 6.87
N THR A 427 -23.24 12.82 6.60
CA THR A 427 -24.35 12.62 7.54
C THR A 427 -24.58 11.13 7.72
N SER A 428 -24.47 10.66 8.96
CA SER A 428 -24.78 9.29 9.34
C SER A 428 -26.32 9.06 9.34
N PRO A 429 -26.80 7.92 8.82
CA PRO A 429 -28.22 7.56 8.89
C PRO A 429 -28.59 7.11 10.32
N SER A 430 -29.88 7.12 10.67
CA SER A 430 -30.35 6.62 11.98
C SER A 430 -30.27 5.10 12.15
N SER A 431 -30.05 4.35 11.06
CA SER A 431 -30.02 2.89 11.01
C SER A 431 -28.75 2.37 10.31
N THR A 432 -28.58 1.06 10.17
CA THR A 432 -27.45 0.46 9.43
C THR A 432 -27.61 0.66 7.91
N ASP A 433 -27.36 1.88 7.46
CA ASP A 433 -27.53 2.31 6.08
C ASP A 433 -26.32 3.12 5.60
N MET A 434 -26.39 3.60 4.36
CA MET A 434 -25.36 4.41 3.73
C MET A 434 -25.34 5.82 4.32
N PRO A 435 -24.18 6.38 4.67
CA PRO A 435 -24.07 7.80 4.92
C PRO A 435 -24.34 8.58 3.64
N THR A 436 -24.78 9.82 3.79
CA THR A 436 -25.07 10.75 2.68
C THR A 436 -24.30 12.05 2.85
N LEU A 437 -24.22 12.87 1.81
CA LEU A 437 -23.71 14.24 1.92
C LEU A 437 -24.86 15.23 1.98
N GLN A 438 -24.83 16.11 2.99
CA GLN A 438 -25.83 17.16 3.16
C GLN A 438 -25.13 18.50 3.37
N SER A 439 -25.75 19.58 2.89
CA SER A 439 -25.26 20.93 3.15
C SER A 439 -25.14 21.16 4.66
N CYS A 440 -24.08 21.84 5.10
CA CYS A 440 -23.84 22.08 6.51
C CYS A 440 -22.99 23.33 6.77
N THR A 441 -23.02 23.78 8.02
CA THR A 441 -22.07 24.74 8.58
C THR A 441 -21.15 23.96 9.53
N PRO A 442 -19.86 23.73 9.20
CA PRO A 442 -18.98 22.85 9.99
C PRO A 442 -18.89 23.21 11.48
N ARG A 443 -18.89 24.51 11.81
CA ARG A 443 -18.87 25.02 13.21
C ARG A 443 -20.08 24.59 14.03
N SER A 444 -21.23 24.38 13.39
CA SER A 444 -22.49 23.99 14.02
C SER A 444 -23.02 22.70 13.40
N ALA A 445 -22.12 21.78 13.04
CA ALA A 445 -22.51 20.47 12.51
C ALA A 445 -23.39 19.72 13.53
N ARG A 446 -24.50 19.15 13.04
CA ARG A 446 -25.47 18.39 13.82
C ARG A 446 -24.83 17.11 14.37
N ALA A 447 -25.50 16.46 15.34
CA ALA A 447 -24.99 15.24 15.96
C ALA A 447 -24.78 14.10 14.94
N ASP A 448 -25.70 13.93 14.00
CA ASP A 448 -25.61 12.97 12.88
C ASP A 448 -24.52 13.33 11.85
N GLN A 449 -23.94 14.53 11.94
CA GLN A 449 -22.85 15.00 11.08
C GLN A 449 -21.49 14.98 11.78
N ARG A 450 -21.40 14.44 13.01
CA ARG A 450 -20.16 14.37 13.77
C ARG A 450 -19.63 12.94 13.78
N PHE A 451 -18.36 12.80 13.45
CA PHE A 451 -17.65 11.54 13.42
C PHE A 451 -16.42 11.59 14.31
N THR A 452 -16.15 10.51 15.03
CA THR A 452 -14.93 10.31 15.79
C THR A 452 -13.92 9.56 14.92
N VAL A 453 -12.85 10.24 14.55
CA VAL A 453 -11.75 9.68 13.76
C VAL A 453 -10.64 9.27 14.70
N TYR A 454 -10.28 7.99 14.70
CA TYR A 454 -9.21 7.44 15.51
C TYR A 454 -7.87 7.51 14.76
N ALA A 455 -6.79 7.82 15.48
CA ALA A 455 -5.43 7.79 14.95
C ALA A 455 -4.88 6.34 14.96
N ASN A 456 -3.56 6.20 14.86
CA ASN A 456 -2.91 4.99 15.32
C ASN A 456 -3.01 4.89 16.84
N THR A 457 -3.89 4.04 17.33
CA THR A 457 -4.07 3.80 18.78
C THR A 457 -3.08 2.77 19.33
N GLY A 458 -2.23 2.17 18.49
CA GLY A 458 -1.42 1.00 18.82
C GLY A 458 -2.23 -0.30 18.94
N ASN A 459 -3.56 -0.23 18.81
CA ASN A 459 -4.45 -1.37 18.85
C ASN A 459 -5.05 -1.58 17.45
N SER A 460 -4.82 -2.76 16.87
CA SER A 460 -5.27 -3.12 15.52
C SER A 460 -6.79 -3.04 15.33
N TYR A 461 -7.56 -3.10 16.42
CA TYR A 461 -9.00 -2.92 16.41
C TYR A 461 -9.37 -1.46 16.30
N SER A 462 -8.89 -0.58 17.17
CA SER A 462 -9.37 0.80 17.21
C SER A 462 -8.62 1.76 16.28
N MET A 463 -7.46 1.38 15.75
CA MET A 463 -6.67 2.28 14.90
C MET A 463 -7.42 2.66 13.62
N TYR A 464 -7.33 3.93 13.22
CA TYR A 464 -7.87 4.45 11.96
C TYR A 464 -9.37 4.26 11.74
N ARG A 465 -10.16 4.07 12.79
CA ARG A 465 -11.61 3.95 12.66
C ARG A 465 -12.29 5.31 12.51
N VAL A 466 -13.42 5.31 11.82
CA VAL A 466 -14.34 6.45 11.74
C VAL A 466 -15.68 6.01 12.32
N LEU A 467 -16.03 6.56 13.48
CA LEU A 467 -17.28 6.25 14.19
C LEU A 467 -18.26 7.40 14.04
N ASP A 468 -19.55 7.13 13.93
CA ASP A 468 -20.57 8.17 14.09
C ASP A 468 -20.89 8.45 15.58
N ALA A 469 -21.80 9.41 15.81
CA ALA A 469 -22.27 9.75 17.15
C ALA A 469 -23.00 8.59 17.88
N SER A 470 -23.45 7.57 17.17
CA SER A 470 -24.08 6.37 17.73
C SER A 470 -23.08 5.24 18.01
N GLY A 471 -21.79 5.47 17.77
CA GLY A 471 -20.73 4.47 17.98
C GLY A 471 -20.64 3.40 16.87
N ARG A 472 -21.28 3.61 15.72
CA ARG A 472 -21.17 2.72 14.56
C ARG A 472 -19.96 3.08 13.72
N CYS A 473 -19.30 2.07 13.18
CA CYS A 473 -18.14 2.20 12.30
C CYS A 473 -18.58 2.42 10.86
N MET A 474 -17.90 3.34 10.17
CA MET A 474 -17.92 3.42 8.73
C MET A 474 -17.24 2.19 8.14
N THR A 475 -17.99 1.38 7.39
CA THR A 475 -17.52 0.10 6.87
C THR A 475 -17.76 0.00 5.37
N HIS A 476 -16.83 -0.67 4.71
CA HIS A 476 -17.10 -1.27 3.42
C HIS A 476 -17.91 -2.56 3.64
N PRO A 477 -19.03 -2.78 2.94
CA PRO A 477 -19.90 -3.92 3.18
C PRO A 477 -19.18 -5.25 2.89
N ASN A 478 -19.49 -6.25 3.73
CA ASN A 478 -18.99 -7.61 3.67
C ASN A 478 -19.99 -8.53 2.96
N ASP A 479 -20.50 -8.17 1.77
CA ASP A 479 -21.40 -9.11 1.10
C ASP A 479 -20.65 -10.27 0.43
N HIS A 480 -19.83 -10.96 1.21
CA HIS A 480 -19.35 -12.31 0.91
C HIS A 480 -20.44 -13.35 1.10
N ARG A 481 -21.64 -12.99 1.61
CA ARG A 481 -22.72 -13.97 1.83
C ARG A 481 -23.14 -14.68 0.54
N ASN A 482 -22.80 -14.11 -0.61
CA ASN A 482 -23.11 -14.69 -1.92
C ASN A 482 -21.93 -15.39 -2.60
N GLY A 483 -20.78 -15.57 -1.94
CA GLY A 483 -19.62 -16.30 -2.50
C GLY A 483 -19.01 -15.69 -3.77
N VAL A 484 -19.49 -14.52 -4.19
CA VAL A 484 -18.85 -13.72 -5.24
C VAL A 484 -17.72 -12.97 -4.55
N ASP A 485 -16.49 -13.31 -4.89
CA ASP A 485 -15.36 -12.42 -4.65
C ASP A 485 -15.80 -11.01 -5.06
N ALA A 486 -15.34 -9.99 -4.32
CA ALA A 486 -15.57 -8.58 -4.63
C ALA A 486 -14.84 -8.15 -5.93
N ASN A 487 -14.85 -9.03 -6.95
CA ASN A 487 -14.50 -8.75 -8.31
C ASN A 487 -15.44 -7.65 -8.79
N PHE A 488 -14.78 -6.63 -9.27
CA PHE A 488 -15.28 -5.31 -9.58
C PHE A 488 -16.13 -5.36 -10.85
N PHE A 489 -17.29 -6.00 -10.78
CA PHE A 489 -18.32 -5.74 -11.76
C PHE A 489 -19.03 -4.46 -11.34
N TRP A 490 -18.89 -3.41 -12.14
CA TRP A 490 -19.74 -2.21 -12.18
C TRP A 490 -21.23 -2.52 -12.40
N ASN A 491 -21.68 -3.76 -12.19
CA ASN A 491 -23.08 -4.02 -12.07
C ASN A 491 -23.54 -3.22 -10.83
N GLN A 492 -24.36 -2.20 -11.07
CA GLN A 492 -24.92 -1.37 -10.00
C GLN A 492 -25.80 -2.18 -9.06
N ALA A 493 -26.15 -3.41 -9.46
CA ALA A 493 -26.96 -4.35 -8.71
C ALA A 493 -26.23 -4.90 -7.47
N ASN A 494 -24.90 -5.01 -7.49
CA ASN A 494 -24.10 -5.59 -6.42
C ASN A 494 -23.49 -4.45 -5.58
N TRP A 495 -23.95 -4.36 -4.33
CA TRP A 495 -23.77 -3.23 -3.41
C TRP A 495 -22.33 -3.13 -2.85
N ASN A 496 -21.37 -3.78 -3.47
CA ASN A 496 -20.08 -4.08 -2.86
C ASN A 496 -19.20 -2.86 -2.67
N TRP A 497 -19.46 -1.75 -3.35
CA TRP A 497 -18.67 -0.52 -3.27
C TRP A 497 -19.37 0.59 -2.46
N LYS A 498 -20.60 0.37 -1.98
CA LYS A 498 -21.38 1.35 -1.20
C LYS A 498 -20.91 1.37 0.25
N ILE A 499 -20.53 2.53 0.79
CA ILE A 499 -20.17 2.65 2.20
C ILE A 499 -21.41 2.53 3.09
N ARG A 500 -21.29 1.88 4.24
CA ARG A 500 -22.36 1.80 5.24
C ARG A 500 -21.87 2.18 6.63
N MET A 501 -22.80 2.59 7.50
CA MET A 501 -22.58 2.67 8.94
C MET A 501 -23.07 1.38 9.58
N ASP A 502 -22.20 0.66 10.28
CA ASP A 502 -22.53 -0.63 10.90
C ASP A 502 -21.90 -0.75 12.29
N SER A 503 -22.28 -1.77 13.04
CA SER A 503 -21.61 -2.17 14.27
C SER A 503 -20.08 -2.31 14.06
N CYS A 504 -19.32 -1.74 14.99
CA CYS A 504 -17.87 -1.91 15.00
C CYS A 504 -17.52 -3.34 15.38
N VAL A 505 -16.59 -3.96 14.64
CA VAL A 505 -16.11 -5.31 14.98
C VAL A 505 -15.07 -5.18 16.08
N ASN A 506 -15.53 -5.30 17.34
CA ASN A 506 -14.72 -5.01 18.52
C ASN A 506 -14.05 -6.25 19.15
N SER A 507 -14.42 -7.44 18.72
CA SER A 507 -13.87 -8.70 19.20
C SER A 507 -13.97 -9.76 18.11
N ARG A 508 -13.20 -10.85 18.26
CA ARG A 508 -13.30 -12.03 17.42
C ARG A 508 -14.58 -12.76 17.85
N ASN A 509 -15.63 -12.74 17.04
CA ASN A 509 -16.74 -13.66 17.27
C ASN A 509 -16.27 -15.06 16.86
N SER A 510 -16.21 -15.98 17.83
CA SER A 510 -15.61 -17.31 17.70
C SER A 510 -16.30 -18.23 16.69
N ASP A 511 -17.51 -17.89 16.25
CA ASP A 511 -18.41 -18.92 15.71
C ASP A 511 -18.60 -18.91 14.18
N THR A 512 -18.14 -17.88 13.45
CA THR A 512 -18.37 -17.81 11.99
C THR A 512 -17.25 -17.26 11.12
N ASP A 513 -16.27 -16.54 11.69
CA ASP A 513 -15.24 -15.89 10.89
C ASP A 513 -13.91 -16.66 10.97
N THR A 514 -13.56 -17.34 9.88
CA THR A 514 -12.18 -17.78 9.66
C THR A 514 -11.24 -16.57 9.78
N GLU A 515 -10.03 -16.79 10.31
CA GLU A 515 -9.05 -15.74 10.63
C GLU A 515 -8.76 -14.78 9.45
N TRP A 516 -8.82 -15.29 8.22
CA TRP A 516 -8.69 -14.52 6.97
C TRP A 516 -9.86 -13.54 6.73
N ASN A 517 -11.09 -13.97 7.00
CA ASN A 517 -12.24 -13.07 6.91
C ASN A 517 -12.12 -11.99 7.97
N TYR A 518 -11.73 -12.34 9.19
CA TYR A 518 -11.70 -11.40 10.31
C TYR A 518 -10.74 -10.21 10.13
N ALA A 519 -9.48 -10.44 9.76
CA ALA A 519 -8.52 -9.35 9.51
C ALA A 519 -9.02 -8.42 8.40
N SER A 520 -9.59 -8.99 7.34
CA SER A 520 -10.20 -8.21 6.26
C SER A 520 -11.42 -7.41 6.72
N VAL A 521 -12.23 -7.90 7.67
CA VAL A 521 -13.36 -7.12 8.24
C VAL A 521 -12.84 -5.94 9.06
N VAL A 522 -11.85 -6.16 9.93
CA VAL A 522 -11.28 -5.08 10.76
C VAL A 522 -10.62 -4.02 9.87
N ASP A 523 -9.88 -4.42 8.84
CA ASP A 523 -9.24 -3.48 7.90
C ASP A 523 -10.26 -2.72 7.03
N ARG A 524 -11.43 -3.31 6.75
CA ARG A 524 -12.52 -2.64 6.03
C ARG A 524 -13.13 -1.49 6.83
N GLN A 525 -12.99 -1.49 8.15
CA GLN A 525 -13.43 -0.42 9.06
C GLN A 525 -12.37 0.66 9.29
N LYS A 526 -11.18 0.51 8.69
CA LYS A 526 -10.08 1.45 8.81
C LYS A 526 -10.05 2.41 7.62
N TRP A 527 -10.10 3.70 7.92
CA TRP A 527 -10.10 4.80 6.99
C TRP A 527 -9.08 5.84 7.42
N MET A 528 -8.19 6.24 6.52
CA MET A 528 -7.12 7.18 6.82
C MET A 528 -7.07 8.26 5.76
N ALA A 529 -6.93 9.51 6.22
CA ALA A 529 -6.40 10.57 5.38
C ALA A 529 -4.88 10.56 5.51
N PRO A 530 -4.11 10.33 4.43
CA PRO A 530 -2.64 10.33 4.48
C PRO A 530 -2.15 11.59 5.19
N ALA A 531 -1.13 11.45 6.06
CA ALA A 531 -0.47 12.61 6.62
C ALA A 531 0.19 13.41 5.48
N VAL A 532 0.00 14.73 5.47
CA VAL A 532 0.63 15.61 4.47
C VAL A 532 2.15 15.44 4.56
N LEU A 533 2.75 14.89 3.51
CA LEU A 533 4.17 15.11 3.26
C LEU A 533 4.33 16.63 3.02
N PRO A 534 5.18 17.38 3.76
CA PRO A 534 5.50 18.75 3.43
C PRO A 534 5.91 18.81 1.97
N THR A 535 5.10 19.48 1.15
CA THR A 535 5.50 19.80 -0.21
C THR A 535 6.76 20.64 -0.11
N ARG A 536 7.88 20.18 -0.69
CA ARG A 536 9.00 21.07 -0.97
C ARG A 536 8.40 22.22 -1.77
N LEU A 537 8.41 23.42 -1.19
CA LEU A 537 8.13 24.65 -1.93
C LEU A 537 8.98 24.62 -3.21
N PRO A 538 8.44 24.99 -4.38
CA PRO A 538 9.27 25.21 -5.55
C PRO A 538 10.41 26.16 -5.15
N PRO A 539 11.64 25.94 -5.65
CA PRO A 539 12.73 26.85 -5.36
C PRO A 539 12.26 28.27 -5.71
N ALA A 540 12.41 29.19 -4.75
CA ALA A 540 12.11 30.60 -4.98
C ALA A 540 12.79 31.02 -6.30
N PRO A 541 12.10 31.75 -7.19
CA PRO A 541 12.70 32.20 -8.45
C PRO A 541 14.02 32.89 -8.11
N SER A 542 15.14 32.36 -8.60
CA SER A 542 16.44 32.98 -8.36
C SER A 542 16.35 34.40 -8.89
N ALA A 543 16.56 35.39 -8.04
CA ALA A 543 16.59 36.78 -8.44
C ALA A 543 17.56 36.92 -9.63
N SER A 544 17.02 37.31 -10.79
CA SER A 544 17.82 37.64 -11.96
C SER A 544 18.84 38.71 -11.57
N PRO A 545 20.15 38.51 -11.83
CA PRO A 545 21.11 39.57 -11.62
C PRO A 545 20.82 40.70 -12.63
N THR A 546 20.60 41.89 -12.09
CA THR A 546 20.49 43.14 -12.83
C THR A 546 21.72 43.30 -13.72
N ARG A 547 21.49 43.32 -15.04
CA ARG A 547 22.52 43.45 -16.07
C ARG A 547 22.79 44.95 -16.29
N THR A 548 23.93 45.45 -15.83
CA THR A 548 24.47 46.74 -16.28
C THR A 548 25.29 46.50 -17.55
N ALA A 549 24.93 47.21 -18.62
CA ALA A 549 25.59 47.12 -19.91
C ALA A 549 26.78 48.08 -19.98
N THR A 550 27.94 47.64 -20.52
CA THR A 550 28.72 48.44 -21.51
C THR A 550 29.75 47.59 -22.29
N ALA A 551 29.77 47.84 -23.60
CA ALA A 551 30.86 47.74 -24.60
C ALA A 551 31.46 46.38 -25.06
N ALA A 552 31.48 46.23 -26.39
CA ALA A 552 32.17 45.24 -27.22
C ALA A 552 33.45 45.87 -27.84
N PRO A 553 34.14 45.29 -28.85
CA PRO A 553 34.36 43.88 -29.25
C PRO A 553 35.87 43.56 -29.48
N THR A 554 36.27 42.27 -29.53
CA THR A 554 37.43 41.87 -30.36
C THR A 554 37.36 40.41 -30.82
N VAL A 555 37.76 40.24 -32.08
CA VAL A 555 37.82 39.05 -32.93
C VAL A 555 38.99 38.14 -32.54
N ALA A 556 38.82 36.81 -32.56
CA ALA A 556 39.83 35.85 -33.02
C ALA A 556 39.25 34.43 -33.13
N ALA A 557 39.82 33.68 -34.05
CA ALA A 557 39.30 32.47 -34.67
C ALA A 557 39.73 31.15 -33.99
N SER A 558 39.15 30.07 -34.52
CA SER A 558 39.76 28.75 -34.70
C SER A 558 39.78 27.80 -33.50
N VAL A 559 39.12 26.65 -33.62
CA VAL A 559 39.73 25.36 -33.98
C VAL A 559 38.68 24.26 -33.76
N VAL A 560 38.43 23.49 -34.83
CA VAL A 560 37.68 22.23 -34.83
C VAL A 560 38.60 21.11 -34.32
N PRO A 561 38.14 20.22 -33.42
CA PRO A 561 38.73 18.90 -33.31
C PRO A 561 37.78 17.83 -33.85
N THR A 562 38.30 17.15 -34.84
CA THR A 562 37.82 15.94 -35.51
C THR A 562 37.61 14.81 -34.50
N ALA A 563 36.41 14.23 -34.45
CA ALA A 563 36.14 13.01 -33.68
C ALA A 563 36.63 11.78 -34.47
N THR A 564 37.60 11.06 -33.92
CA THR A 564 38.08 9.78 -34.46
C THR A 564 37.21 8.66 -33.90
N THR A 565 36.51 7.96 -34.80
CA THR A 565 35.69 6.79 -34.54
C THR A 565 36.58 5.58 -34.24
N VAL A 566 36.52 5.03 -33.02
CA VAL A 566 37.12 3.73 -32.69
C VAL A 566 36.02 2.68 -32.64
N VAL A 567 36.10 1.73 -33.58
CA VAL A 567 35.31 0.50 -33.63
C VAL A 567 36.00 -0.55 -32.75
N PRO A 568 35.28 -1.29 -31.89
CA PRO A 568 35.73 -2.60 -31.45
C PRO A 568 34.90 -3.71 -32.12
N ALA A 569 35.63 -4.70 -32.66
CA ALA A 569 35.10 -5.96 -33.18
C ALA A 569 34.68 -6.91 -32.04
N PRO A 570 33.80 -7.90 -32.31
CA PRO A 570 33.13 -8.73 -31.29
C PRO A 570 33.77 -10.11 -31.14
N THR A 571 33.76 -10.72 -29.95
CA THR A 571 33.82 -12.20 -29.74
C THR A 571 33.58 -12.58 -28.25
N PRO A 572 33.32 -13.87 -27.88
CA PRO A 572 31.99 -14.26 -27.41
C PRO A 572 31.95 -15.03 -26.07
N ALA A 573 30.71 -15.23 -25.61
CA ALA A 573 30.12 -16.41 -24.96
C ALA A 573 30.70 -17.05 -23.66
N ALA A 574 29.73 -17.32 -22.79
CA ALA A 574 29.56 -18.49 -21.91
C ALA A 574 30.33 -18.57 -20.58
N GLY A 575 29.56 -18.74 -19.51
CA GLY A 575 30.03 -19.07 -18.17
C GLY A 575 28.88 -19.13 -17.18
N ALA A 576 28.16 -20.26 -17.19
CA ALA A 576 27.18 -20.62 -16.18
C ALA A 576 27.87 -21.05 -14.88
N GLU A 577 27.34 -20.67 -13.72
CA GLU A 577 27.59 -21.34 -12.44
C GLU A 577 26.50 -20.98 -11.38
N PRO A 578 26.34 -21.79 -10.32
CA PRO A 578 25.02 -22.34 -9.98
C PRO A 578 24.39 -21.79 -8.68
N LEU A 579 23.09 -22.08 -8.56
CA LEU A 579 22.28 -22.01 -7.34
C LEU A 579 22.81 -22.97 -6.27
N GLN A 580 23.15 -22.44 -5.08
CA GLN A 580 23.20 -23.22 -3.85
C GLN A 580 22.01 -22.85 -2.97
N GLN A 581 21.13 -23.82 -2.75
CA GLN A 581 20.04 -23.78 -1.80
C GLN A 581 20.34 -24.86 -0.74
N LEU A 582 20.75 -24.45 0.46
CA LEU A 582 20.85 -25.33 1.62
C LEU A 582 19.59 -25.13 2.47
N VAL A 583 18.69 -26.11 2.43
CA VAL A 583 17.62 -26.28 3.42
C VAL A 583 17.98 -27.53 4.21
N GLU A 584 18.54 -27.34 5.40
CA GLU A 584 18.56 -28.38 6.42
C GLU A 584 17.38 -28.10 7.36
N LEU A 585 16.44 -29.04 7.39
CA LEU A 585 15.44 -29.19 8.44
C LEU A 585 15.83 -30.42 9.28
N PRO A 586 15.62 -30.42 10.61
CA PRO A 586 15.35 -31.66 11.33
C PRO A 586 13.99 -32.25 10.96
#